data_AF-A0A9N8PEI9-F1
#
_entry.id   AF-A0A9N8PEI9-F1
#
_cell.length_a   1.000
_cell.length_b   1.000
_cell.length_c   1.000
_cell.angle_alpha   90.00
_cell.angle_beta   90.00
_cell.angle_gamma   90.00
#
_symmetry.space_group_name_H-M   'P 1'
#
loop_
_entity.id
_entity.type
_entity.pdbx_description
1 polymer ?
#
loop_
_entity_poly.entity_id
_entity_poly.type
_entity_poly.pdbx_seq_one_letter_code
_entity_poly.pdbx_strand_id
1 'polypeptide(L)'
;MNDPGLNTLLKWSIENSAVSDNAEPNQPRTQLTPELLAQLMGGPSDADRMIQAMQAIHDPEVDHENKGIAWDNFEQLVENLDNANNMEQLGLWMPLVQKLESEDKQDREMACWCLGTAVQNNIKSQERALAVGAIEKVAKLCSDADAGVRKKAIRVISSEVRNYQPALDEAVKYLPAELVGDGKFDADDMANVDVLVNGLRERSAKMA
;
A
#
# COMPACT_ATOMS: atom_id res chain seq x y z
N MET A 1 31.68 -7.39 -10.94
CA MET A 1 31.86 -6.26 -10.00
C MET A 1 32.25 -6.86 -8.67
N ASN A 2 33.38 -6.46 -8.08
CA ASN A 2 33.75 -6.86 -6.72
C ASN A 2 32.99 -5.96 -5.76
N ASP A 3 31.98 -6.50 -5.08
CA ASP A 3 31.28 -5.77 -4.01
C ASP A 3 32.19 -5.75 -2.76
N PRO A 4 32.65 -4.57 -2.31
CA PRO A 4 33.50 -4.46 -1.12
C PRO A 4 32.82 -4.96 0.16
N GLY A 5 31.49 -4.91 0.23
CA GLY A 5 30.71 -5.40 1.37
C GLY A 5 30.74 -6.92 1.47
N LEU A 6 30.56 -7.62 0.35
CA LEU A 6 30.66 -9.08 0.27
C LEU A 6 32.05 -9.60 0.66
N ASN A 7 33.12 -8.91 0.26
CA ASN A 7 34.48 -9.27 0.69
C ASN A 7 34.68 -9.10 2.20
N THR A 8 34.06 -8.07 2.78
CA THR A 8 34.10 -7.82 4.23
C THR A 8 33.30 -8.88 5.00
N LEU A 9 32.13 -9.28 4.50
CA LEU A 9 31.32 -10.39 5.06
C LEU A 9 32.03 -11.73 4.99
N LEU A 10 32.66 -12.04 3.85
CA LEU A 10 33.44 -13.27 3.68
C LEU A 10 34.61 -13.32 4.65
N LYS A 11 35.34 -12.21 4.80
CA LYS A 11 36.45 -12.11 5.75
C LYS A 11 35.96 -12.32 7.20
N TRP A 12 34.87 -11.66 7.60
CA TRP A 12 34.27 -11.84 8.92
C TRP A 12 33.80 -13.28 9.16
N SER A 13 33.15 -13.90 8.17
CA SER A 13 32.66 -15.29 8.27
C SER A 13 33.80 -16.28 8.48
N ILE A 14 34.92 -16.11 7.76
CA ILE A 14 36.13 -16.92 7.94
C ILE A 14 36.68 -16.77 9.36
N GLU A 15 36.83 -15.52 9.84
CA GLU A 15 37.34 -15.20 11.19
C GLU A 15 36.50 -15.79 12.33
N ASN A 16 35.20 -16.00 12.11
CA ASN A 16 34.26 -16.53 13.11
C ASN A 16 33.83 -17.98 12.83
N SER A 17 34.47 -18.65 11.87
CA SER A 17 34.29 -20.07 11.58
C SER A 17 35.29 -20.93 12.34
N ALA A 18 34.95 -22.21 12.60
CA ALA A 18 35.81 -23.18 13.30
C ALA A 18 37.19 -23.42 12.64
N VAL A 19 37.39 -22.92 11.41
CA VAL A 19 38.69 -22.94 10.71
C VAL A 19 39.72 -22.03 11.38
N SER A 20 39.27 -21.09 12.23
CA SER A 20 40.08 -20.05 12.86
C SER A 20 40.54 -20.38 14.28
N ASP A 21 40.30 -21.60 14.79
CA ASP A 21 40.70 -22.03 16.15
C ASP A 21 42.22 -22.05 16.39
N ASN A 22 43.04 -21.91 15.32
CA ASN A 22 44.50 -21.79 15.39
C ASN A 22 45.02 -20.36 15.08
N ALA A 23 44.16 -19.35 14.99
CA ALA A 23 44.57 -17.98 14.65
C ALA A 23 45.21 -17.24 15.84
N GLU A 24 46.31 -16.52 15.58
CA GLU A 24 47.04 -15.75 16.60
C GLU A 24 46.13 -14.69 17.27
N PRO A 25 46.18 -14.54 18.61
CA PRO A 25 45.22 -13.74 19.38
C PRO A 25 45.29 -12.21 19.16
N ASN A 26 46.12 -11.71 18.25
CA ASN A 26 46.49 -10.30 18.17
C ASN A 26 46.15 -9.59 16.84
N GLN A 27 45.33 -10.20 15.97
CA GLN A 27 44.86 -9.51 14.76
C GLN A 27 43.55 -8.72 15.01
N PRO A 28 43.43 -7.48 14.50
CA PRO A 28 42.18 -6.73 14.58
C PRO A 28 41.09 -7.46 13.81
N ARG A 29 40.06 -7.92 14.53
CA ARG A 29 38.90 -8.60 13.96
C ARG A 29 38.07 -7.63 13.13
N THR A 30 37.56 -8.14 12.02
CA THR A 30 36.62 -7.40 11.18
C THR A 30 35.36 -7.10 12.01
N GLN A 31 34.95 -5.84 12.05
CA GLN A 31 33.69 -5.45 12.72
C GLN A 31 32.58 -5.35 11.68
N LEU A 32 31.43 -5.97 11.97
CA LEU A 32 30.25 -5.83 11.13
C LEU A 32 29.59 -4.48 11.38
N THR A 33 29.43 -3.68 10.32
CA THR A 33 28.58 -2.49 10.39
C THR A 33 27.10 -2.90 10.39
N PRO A 34 26.17 -2.06 10.86
CA PRO A 34 24.73 -2.31 10.77
C PRO A 34 24.27 -2.66 9.35
N GLU A 35 24.81 -1.99 8.32
CA GLU A 35 24.50 -2.26 6.91
C GLU A 35 24.99 -3.65 6.46
N LEU A 36 26.19 -4.06 6.89
CA LEU A 36 26.74 -5.40 6.60
C LEU A 36 25.92 -6.49 7.30
N LEU A 37 25.51 -6.25 8.55
CA LEU A 37 24.59 -7.13 9.29
C LEU A 37 23.24 -7.24 8.58
N ALA A 38 22.66 -6.13 8.13
CA ALA A 38 21.40 -6.15 7.39
C ALA A 38 21.52 -6.93 6.08
N GLN A 39 22.60 -6.74 5.31
CA GLN A 39 22.88 -7.52 4.11
C GLN A 39 23.02 -9.03 4.40
N LEU A 40 23.71 -9.38 5.48
CA LEU A 40 23.85 -10.77 5.93
C LEU A 40 22.48 -11.38 6.29
N MET A 41 21.57 -10.57 6.83
CA MET A 41 20.23 -10.98 7.24
C MET A 41 19.19 -10.90 6.10
N GLY A 42 19.60 -10.64 4.85
CA GLY A 42 18.72 -10.65 3.67
C GLY A 42 18.25 -9.27 3.20
N GLY A 43 18.83 -8.19 3.72
CA GLY A 43 18.48 -6.80 3.38
C GLY A 43 17.34 -6.24 4.22
N PRO A 44 16.79 -5.07 3.85
CA PRO A 44 15.66 -4.47 4.56
C PRO A 44 14.45 -5.40 4.52
N SER A 45 13.73 -5.46 5.63
CA SER A 45 12.47 -6.19 5.71
C SER A 45 11.39 -5.55 4.85
N ASP A 46 10.31 -6.27 4.56
CA ASP A 46 9.16 -5.68 3.85
C ASP A 46 8.58 -4.49 4.64
N ALA A 47 8.57 -4.55 5.97
CA ALA A 47 8.17 -3.41 6.80
C ALA A 47 9.07 -2.18 6.58
N ASP A 48 10.39 -2.37 6.52
CA ASP A 48 11.33 -1.28 6.23
C ASP A 48 11.08 -0.70 4.83
N ARG A 49 10.84 -1.56 3.83
CA ARG A 49 10.56 -1.13 2.45
C ARG A 49 9.23 -0.36 2.34
N MET A 50 8.19 -0.81 3.05
CA MET A 50 6.90 -0.12 3.10
C MET A 50 7.03 1.29 3.69
N ILE A 51 7.80 1.42 4.79
CA ILE A 51 8.09 2.72 5.41
C ILE A 51 8.87 3.61 4.45
N GLN A 52 9.94 3.10 3.82
CA GLN A 52 10.78 3.84 2.87
C GLN A 52 9.98 4.33 1.67
N ALA A 53 9.11 3.48 1.11
CA ALA A 53 8.24 3.85 0.00
C ALA A 53 7.30 5.00 0.40
N MET A 54 6.64 4.89 1.56
CA MET A 54 5.74 5.95 2.04
C MET A 54 6.48 7.25 2.36
N GLN A 55 7.71 7.18 2.88
CA GLN A 55 8.55 8.36 3.07
C GLN A 55 8.86 9.06 1.75
N ALA A 56 9.29 8.32 0.72
CA ALA A 56 9.56 8.88 -0.61
C ALA A 56 8.31 9.47 -1.27
N ILE A 57 7.13 8.87 -1.06
CA ILE A 57 5.84 9.38 -1.55
C ILE A 57 5.49 10.76 -0.93
N HIS A 58 5.84 10.97 0.33
CA HIS A 58 5.56 12.22 1.06
C HIS A 58 6.69 13.25 0.97
N ASP A 59 7.86 12.87 0.45
CA ASP A 59 8.98 13.78 0.27
C ASP A 59 8.73 14.73 -0.93
N PRO A 60 8.72 16.06 -0.71
CA PRO A 60 8.57 17.03 -1.79
C PRO A 60 9.79 17.10 -2.72
N GLU A 61 10.97 16.64 -2.29
CA GLU A 61 12.20 16.66 -3.09
C GLU A 61 12.32 15.46 -4.04
N VAL A 62 11.48 14.43 -3.84
CA VAL A 62 11.41 13.28 -4.75
C VAL A 62 10.62 13.67 -6.00
N ASP A 63 11.28 13.60 -7.16
CA ASP A 63 10.67 13.88 -8.45
C ASP A 63 9.54 12.90 -8.81
N HIS A 64 8.78 13.26 -9.83
CA HIS A 64 7.58 12.53 -10.25
C HIS A 64 7.85 11.08 -10.68
N GLU A 65 8.99 10.80 -11.33
CA GLU A 65 9.33 9.47 -11.80
C GLU A 65 9.70 8.57 -10.61
N ASN A 66 10.57 9.07 -9.73
CA ASN A 66 10.98 8.36 -8.52
C ASN A 66 9.81 8.18 -7.53
N LYS A 67 8.88 9.13 -7.48
CA LYS A 67 7.63 8.99 -6.71
C LYS A 67 6.74 7.89 -7.28
N GLY A 68 6.66 7.76 -8.60
CA GLY A 68 5.98 6.65 -9.27
C GLY A 68 6.58 5.29 -8.89
N ILE A 69 7.90 5.17 -8.88
CA ILE A 69 8.60 3.96 -8.44
C ILE A 69 8.29 3.64 -6.97
N ALA A 70 8.26 4.66 -6.09
CA ALA A 70 7.90 4.46 -4.69
C ALA A 70 6.45 3.96 -4.54
N TRP A 71 5.51 4.50 -5.32
CA TRP A 71 4.13 4.01 -5.38
C TRP A 71 4.04 2.56 -5.83
N ASP A 72 4.69 2.19 -6.93
CA ASP A 72 4.69 0.82 -7.45
C ASP A 72 5.30 -0.18 -6.46
N ASN A 73 6.40 0.21 -5.80
CA ASN A 73 7.03 -0.60 -4.76
C ASN A 73 6.08 -0.82 -3.56
N PHE A 74 5.39 0.24 -3.13
CA PHE A 74 4.42 0.13 -2.03
C PHE A 74 3.25 -0.78 -2.42
N GLU A 75 2.73 -0.63 -3.64
CA GLU A 75 1.62 -1.42 -4.16
C GLU A 75 1.94 -2.93 -4.17
N GLN A 76 3.11 -3.30 -4.71
CA GLN A 76 3.57 -4.70 -4.74
C GLN A 76 3.71 -5.29 -3.33
N LEU A 77 4.16 -4.50 -2.35
CA LEU A 77 4.30 -4.97 -0.97
C LEU A 77 2.94 -5.23 -0.32
N VAL A 78 1.94 -4.39 -0.58
CA VAL A 78 0.59 -4.53 0.00
C VAL A 78 -0.29 -5.56 -0.73
N GLU A 79 0.15 -6.14 -1.85
CA GLU A 79 -0.47 -7.35 -2.42
C GLU A 79 -0.37 -8.54 -1.43
N ASN A 80 0.64 -8.56 -0.57
CA ASN A 80 0.75 -9.52 0.51
C ASN A 80 -0.17 -9.14 1.69
N LEU A 81 -1.08 -10.04 2.06
CA LEU A 81 -2.06 -9.81 3.14
C LEU A 81 -1.42 -9.51 4.50
N ASP A 82 -0.29 -10.14 4.83
CA ASP A 82 0.40 -9.90 6.09
C ASP A 82 0.99 -8.48 6.11
N ASN A 83 1.58 -8.04 5.00
CA ASN A 83 2.08 -6.67 4.84
C ASN A 83 0.94 -5.64 4.89
N ALA A 84 -0.16 -5.86 4.16
CA ALA A 84 -1.34 -4.99 4.20
C ALA A 84 -1.89 -4.84 5.63
N ASN A 85 -2.00 -5.97 6.36
CA ASN A 85 -2.45 -5.95 7.75
C ASN A 85 -1.45 -5.26 8.69
N ASN A 86 -0.16 -5.34 8.39
CA ASN A 86 0.90 -4.71 9.17
C ASN A 86 0.93 -3.18 9.01
N MET A 87 0.28 -2.61 7.99
CA MET A 87 0.20 -1.15 7.79
C MET A 87 -0.29 -0.40 9.04
N GLU A 88 -1.15 -1.01 9.86
CA GLU A 88 -1.61 -0.42 11.12
C GLU A 88 -0.47 -0.24 12.12
N GLN A 89 0.35 -1.28 12.33
CA GLN A 89 1.48 -1.21 13.25
C GLN A 89 2.58 -0.28 12.75
N LEU A 90 2.71 -0.16 11.43
CA LEU A 90 3.66 0.75 10.79
C LEU A 90 3.14 2.20 10.68
N GLY A 91 1.89 2.46 11.05
CA GLY A 91 1.28 3.80 10.97
C GLY A 91 1.07 4.32 9.55
N LEU A 92 0.87 3.42 8.57
CA LEU A 92 0.88 3.76 7.14
C LEU A 92 -0.52 4.05 6.55
N TRP A 93 -1.60 3.74 7.27
CA TRP A 93 -2.98 4.01 6.82
C TRP A 93 -3.24 5.51 6.61
N MET A 94 -2.92 6.34 7.59
CA MET A 94 -3.16 7.79 7.49
C MET A 94 -2.31 8.44 6.38
N PRO A 95 -0.99 8.19 6.27
CA PRO A 95 -0.19 8.65 5.13
C PRO A 95 -0.74 8.25 3.76
N LEU A 96 -1.26 7.02 3.62
CA LEU A 96 -1.88 6.55 2.38
C LEU A 96 -3.17 7.31 2.08
N VAL A 97 -4.08 7.41 3.06
CA VAL A 97 -5.41 8.01 2.89
C VAL A 97 -5.34 9.52 2.67
N GLN A 98 -4.35 10.21 3.24
CA GLN A 98 -4.10 11.62 2.96
C GLN A 98 -3.82 11.89 1.47
N LYS A 99 -3.18 10.96 0.76
CA LYS A 99 -2.84 11.12 -0.66
C LYS A 99 -4.05 11.03 -1.59
N LEU A 100 -5.19 10.52 -1.12
CA LEU A 100 -6.47 10.57 -1.86
C LEU A 100 -6.95 12.02 -2.11
N GLU A 101 -6.50 12.98 -1.32
CA GLU A 101 -6.88 14.40 -1.44
C GLU A 101 -5.76 15.25 -2.07
N SER A 102 -4.71 14.62 -2.62
CA SER A 102 -3.61 15.34 -3.27
C SER A 102 -4.08 16.12 -4.49
N GLU A 103 -3.51 17.31 -4.71
CA GLU A 103 -3.70 18.04 -5.97
C GLU A 103 -3.06 17.28 -7.16
N ASP A 104 -2.01 16.48 -6.88
CA ASP A 104 -1.36 15.65 -7.89
C ASP A 104 -2.24 14.44 -8.25
N LYS A 105 -2.54 14.31 -9.54
CA LYS A 105 -3.32 13.21 -10.11
C LYS A 105 -2.67 11.85 -9.90
N GLN A 106 -1.33 11.75 -9.99
CA GLN A 106 -0.61 10.49 -9.75
C GLN A 106 -0.79 10.02 -8.31
N ASP A 107 -0.67 10.92 -7.34
CA ASP A 107 -0.86 10.60 -5.93
C ASP A 107 -2.28 10.07 -5.66
N ARG A 108 -3.32 10.73 -6.20
CA ARG A 108 -4.71 10.24 -6.04
C ARG A 108 -4.92 8.88 -6.68
N GLU A 109 -4.43 8.71 -7.91
CA GLU A 109 -4.59 7.46 -8.67
C GLU A 109 -3.88 6.28 -7.98
N MET A 110 -2.64 6.48 -7.56
CA MET A 110 -1.83 5.45 -6.92
C MET A 110 -2.26 5.18 -5.49
N ALA A 111 -2.69 6.19 -4.73
CA ALA A 111 -3.29 5.97 -3.41
C ALA A 111 -4.55 5.10 -3.51
N CYS A 112 -5.43 5.35 -4.50
CA CYS A 112 -6.56 4.45 -4.77
C CYS A 112 -6.12 3.05 -5.18
N TRP A 113 -5.04 2.91 -5.96
CA TRP A 113 -4.53 1.59 -6.32
C TRP A 113 -4.10 0.82 -5.07
N CYS A 114 -3.16 1.36 -4.29
CA CYS A 114 -2.62 0.70 -3.10
C CYS A 114 -3.72 0.39 -2.08
N LEU A 115 -4.64 1.34 -1.85
CA LEU A 115 -5.79 1.13 -0.97
C LEU A 115 -6.68 -0.01 -1.47
N GLY A 116 -7.03 -0.01 -2.76
CA GLY A 116 -7.87 -1.03 -3.36
C GLY A 116 -7.23 -2.42 -3.35
N THR A 117 -5.91 -2.50 -3.46
CA THR A 117 -5.15 -3.75 -3.29
C THR A 117 -5.17 -4.21 -1.83
N ALA A 118 -4.89 -3.33 -0.87
CA ALA A 118 -4.82 -3.68 0.55
C ALA A 118 -6.14 -4.22 1.12
N VAL A 119 -7.28 -3.68 0.68
CA VAL A 119 -8.63 -4.03 1.20
C VAL A 119 -9.29 -5.20 0.45
N GLN A 120 -8.77 -5.59 -0.71
CA GLN A 120 -9.37 -6.63 -1.54
C GLN A 120 -9.41 -7.98 -0.81
N ASN A 121 -10.63 -8.46 -0.54
CA ASN A 121 -10.86 -9.73 0.17
C ASN A 121 -10.13 -9.79 1.53
N ASN A 122 -9.98 -8.64 2.21
CA ASN A 122 -9.26 -8.54 3.46
C ASN A 122 -10.03 -7.72 4.50
N ILE A 123 -10.84 -8.41 5.32
CA ILE A 123 -11.70 -7.80 6.35
C ILE A 123 -10.91 -6.89 7.29
N LYS A 124 -9.70 -7.28 7.71
CA LYS A 124 -8.89 -6.46 8.63
C LYS A 124 -8.51 -5.12 8.00
N SER A 125 -8.12 -5.14 6.73
CA SER A 125 -7.82 -3.91 5.99
C SER A 125 -9.08 -3.07 5.74
N GLN A 126 -10.22 -3.69 5.40
CA GLN A 126 -11.50 -2.99 5.24
C GLN A 126 -11.92 -2.30 6.56
N GLU A 127 -11.82 -2.99 7.69
CA GLU A 127 -12.07 -2.39 9.02
C GLU A 127 -11.19 -1.15 9.28
N ARG A 128 -9.92 -1.22 8.90
CA ARG A 128 -9.00 -0.08 9.05
C ARG A 128 -9.31 1.05 8.08
N ALA A 129 -9.57 0.75 6.81
CA ALA A 129 -9.94 1.75 5.80
C ALA A 129 -11.22 2.50 6.18
N LEU A 130 -12.23 1.79 6.68
CA LEU A 130 -13.44 2.38 7.27
C LEU A 130 -13.10 3.27 8.47
N ALA A 131 -12.31 2.76 9.43
CA ALA A 131 -11.98 3.49 10.66
C ALA A 131 -11.22 4.81 10.42
N VAL A 132 -10.39 4.88 9.37
CA VAL A 132 -9.64 6.10 9.01
C VAL A 132 -10.40 7.01 8.05
N GLY A 133 -11.66 6.70 7.72
CA GLY A 133 -12.51 7.54 6.88
C GLY A 133 -12.13 7.54 5.40
N ALA A 134 -11.52 6.45 4.90
CA ALA A 134 -11.12 6.37 3.50
C ALA A 134 -12.32 6.39 2.53
N ILE A 135 -13.45 5.80 2.95
CA ILE A 135 -14.64 5.61 2.10
C ILE A 135 -15.20 6.94 1.58
N GLU A 136 -15.35 7.95 2.44
CA GLU A 136 -15.83 9.28 2.04
C GLU A 136 -14.93 9.90 0.95
N LYS A 137 -13.60 9.82 1.15
CA LYS A 137 -12.62 10.39 0.23
C LYS A 137 -12.66 9.67 -1.11
N VAL A 138 -12.69 8.34 -1.09
CA VAL A 138 -12.79 7.51 -2.30
C VAL A 138 -14.10 7.77 -3.05
N ALA A 139 -15.22 7.90 -2.35
CA ALA A 139 -16.51 8.20 -2.97
C ALA A 139 -16.49 9.53 -3.73
N LYS A 140 -15.82 10.56 -3.18
CA LYS A 140 -15.59 11.84 -3.90
C LYS A 140 -14.77 11.63 -5.17
N LEU A 141 -13.72 10.80 -5.13
CA LEU A 141 -12.88 10.48 -6.28
C LEU A 141 -13.58 9.68 -7.38
N CYS A 142 -14.73 9.06 -7.12
CA CYS A 142 -15.56 8.48 -8.18
C CYS A 142 -16.09 9.54 -9.17
N SER A 143 -16.01 10.84 -8.82
CA SER A 143 -16.31 11.98 -9.71
C SER A 143 -15.08 12.85 -10.03
N ASP A 144 -13.87 12.32 -9.86
CA ASP A 144 -12.62 13.03 -10.22
C ASP A 144 -12.61 13.47 -11.70
N ALA A 145 -11.91 14.57 -11.99
CA ALA A 145 -11.74 15.06 -13.36
C ALA A 145 -11.04 14.03 -14.25
N ASP A 146 -10.08 13.28 -13.69
CA ASP A 146 -9.31 12.26 -14.42
C ASP A 146 -10.01 10.89 -14.43
N ALA A 147 -10.12 10.29 -15.61
CA ALA A 147 -10.79 9.00 -15.79
C ALA A 147 -10.03 7.82 -15.14
N GLY A 148 -8.70 7.90 -15.06
CA GLY A 148 -7.85 6.91 -14.40
C GLY A 148 -8.11 6.89 -12.90
N VAL A 149 -8.14 8.07 -12.26
CA VAL A 149 -8.49 8.22 -10.84
C VAL A 149 -9.88 7.67 -10.56
N ARG A 150 -10.90 8.06 -11.35
CA ARG A 150 -12.27 7.52 -11.19
C ARG A 150 -12.30 5.99 -11.27
N LYS A 151 -11.61 5.40 -12.25
CA LYS A 151 -11.55 3.95 -12.44
C LYS A 151 -10.94 3.24 -11.22
N LYS A 152 -9.87 3.80 -10.64
CA LYS A 152 -9.23 3.25 -9.43
C LYS A 152 -10.13 3.42 -8.20
N ALA A 153 -10.74 4.60 -8.01
CA ALA A 153 -11.67 4.85 -6.91
C ALA A 153 -12.87 3.89 -6.93
N ILE A 154 -13.46 3.64 -8.09
CA ILE A 154 -14.57 2.68 -8.24
C ILE A 154 -14.11 1.25 -7.91
N ARG A 155 -12.87 0.88 -8.28
CA ARG A 155 -12.29 -0.41 -7.86
C ARG A 155 -12.16 -0.48 -6.33
N VAL A 156 -11.72 0.59 -5.67
CA VAL A 156 -11.67 0.63 -4.20
C VAL A 156 -13.05 0.41 -3.61
N ILE A 157 -14.07 1.16 -4.03
CA ILE A 157 -15.46 0.95 -3.55
C ILE A 157 -15.88 -0.51 -3.72
N SER A 158 -15.65 -1.10 -4.89
CA SER A 158 -15.97 -2.51 -5.14
C SER A 158 -15.21 -3.48 -4.23
N SER A 159 -13.96 -3.20 -3.86
CA SER A 159 -13.16 -4.08 -3.00
C SER A 159 -13.48 -3.87 -1.52
N GLU A 160 -13.82 -2.65 -1.12
CA GLU A 160 -14.07 -2.24 0.25
C GLU A 160 -15.43 -2.72 0.79
N VAL A 161 -16.46 -2.71 -0.06
CA VAL A 161 -17.84 -3.00 0.38
C VAL A 161 -18.25 -4.47 0.22
N ARG A 162 -17.53 -5.28 -0.56
CA ARG A 162 -17.88 -6.68 -0.79
C ARG A 162 -17.58 -7.54 0.42
N ASN A 163 -18.54 -8.36 0.82
CA ASN A 163 -18.49 -9.23 1.99
C ASN A 163 -18.21 -8.47 3.31
N TYR A 164 -18.48 -7.15 3.34
CA TYR A 164 -18.27 -6.31 4.51
C TYR A 164 -19.35 -5.22 4.60
N GLN A 165 -20.47 -5.56 5.25
CA GLN A 165 -21.64 -4.70 5.39
C GLN A 165 -21.35 -3.32 6.01
N PRO A 166 -20.51 -3.18 7.07
CA PRO A 166 -20.24 -1.87 7.65
C PRO A 166 -19.66 -0.86 6.65
N ALA A 167 -18.78 -1.29 5.75
CA ALA A 167 -18.26 -0.43 4.70
C ALA A 167 -19.31 -0.12 3.63
N LEU A 168 -20.16 -1.09 3.28
CA LEU A 168 -21.27 -0.85 2.34
C LEU A 168 -22.23 0.20 2.89
N ASP A 169 -22.64 0.06 4.15
CA ASP A 169 -23.52 1.00 4.86
C ASP A 169 -22.91 2.40 4.95
N GLU A 170 -21.58 2.50 5.09
CA GLU A 170 -20.89 3.78 5.05
C GLU A 170 -20.81 4.35 3.63
N ALA A 171 -20.48 3.53 2.63
CA ALA A 171 -20.32 3.96 1.25
C ALA A 171 -21.62 4.57 0.69
N VAL A 172 -22.77 3.93 0.93
CA VAL A 172 -24.06 4.42 0.41
C VAL A 172 -24.45 5.82 0.91
N LYS A 173 -23.83 6.32 2.00
CA LYS A 173 -24.03 7.69 2.48
C LYS A 173 -23.39 8.74 1.57
N TYR A 174 -22.34 8.38 0.84
CA TYR A 174 -21.55 9.30 0.00
C TYR A 174 -21.69 9.02 -1.50
N LEU A 175 -22.23 7.86 -1.88
CA LEU A 175 -22.52 7.56 -3.29
C LEU A 175 -23.71 8.39 -3.81
N PRO A 176 -23.78 8.63 -5.14
CA PRO A 176 -24.88 9.39 -5.73
C PRO A 176 -26.26 8.82 -5.38
N ALA A 177 -27.18 9.70 -4.93
CA ALA A 177 -28.53 9.30 -4.53
C ALA A 177 -29.32 8.62 -5.66
N GLU A 178 -29.05 8.97 -6.92
CA GLU A 178 -29.66 8.31 -8.08
C GLU A 178 -29.26 6.83 -8.25
N LEU A 179 -28.11 6.43 -7.69
CA LEU A 179 -27.62 5.04 -7.72
C LEU A 179 -28.09 4.25 -6.50
N VAL A 180 -28.11 4.90 -5.33
CA VAL A 180 -28.49 4.29 -4.05
C VAL A 180 -30.02 4.12 -3.97
N GLY A 181 -30.78 5.15 -4.33
CA GLY A 181 -32.24 5.17 -4.23
C GLY A 181 -32.74 4.82 -2.83
N ASP A 182 -33.86 4.09 -2.76
CA ASP A 182 -34.40 3.49 -1.51
C ASP A 182 -33.85 2.08 -1.27
N GLY A 183 -32.78 1.70 -1.98
CA GLY A 183 -32.24 0.35 -1.98
C GLY A 183 -31.67 -0.05 -0.62
N LYS A 184 -32.07 -1.22 -0.12
CA LYS A 184 -31.32 -1.92 0.91
C LYS A 184 -30.27 -2.77 0.20
N PHE A 185 -29.01 -2.57 0.55
CA PHE A 185 -27.92 -3.31 -0.05
C PHE A 185 -27.36 -4.36 0.91
N ASP A 186 -27.03 -5.52 0.37
CA ASP A 186 -26.43 -6.65 1.09
C ASP A 186 -25.03 -6.89 0.53
N ALA A 187 -24.02 -6.76 1.38
CA ALA A 187 -22.62 -6.91 1.01
C ALA A 187 -22.25 -8.33 0.57
N ASP A 188 -23.02 -9.34 0.98
CA ASP A 188 -22.81 -10.73 0.60
C ASP A 188 -23.53 -11.07 -0.73
N ASP A 189 -24.48 -10.25 -1.17
CA ASP A 189 -25.10 -10.35 -2.48
C ASP A 189 -24.28 -9.58 -3.53
N MET A 190 -23.43 -10.32 -4.24
CA MET A 190 -22.56 -9.75 -5.28
C MET A 190 -23.35 -9.07 -6.40
N ALA A 191 -24.54 -9.56 -6.75
CA ALA A 191 -25.36 -8.93 -7.79
C ALA A 191 -25.89 -7.58 -7.32
N ASN A 192 -26.24 -7.48 -6.05
CA ASN A 192 -26.69 -6.25 -5.42
C ASN A 192 -25.57 -5.20 -5.34
N VAL A 193 -24.36 -5.59 -4.94
CA VAL A 193 -23.17 -4.72 -4.98
C VAL A 193 -22.81 -4.32 -6.43
N ASP A 194 -22.96 -5.23 -7.39
CA ASP A 194 -22.69 -4.96 -8.81
C ASP A 194 -23.58 -3.87 -9.39
N VAL A 195 -24.82 -3.71 -8.92
CA VAL A 195 -25.69 -2.60 -9.33
C VAL A 195 -25.02 -1.25 -9.02
N LEU A 196 -24.51 -1.07 -7.80
CA LEU A 196 -23.81 0.16 -7.39
C LEU A 196 -22.55 0.37 -8.20
N VAL A 197 -21.70 -0.67 -8.30
CA VAL A 197 -20.39 -0.57 -8.96
C VAL A 197 -20.55 -0.30 -10.46
N ASN A 198 -21.50 -0.96 -11.13
CA ASN A 198 -21.76 -0.73 -12.55
C ASN A 198 -22.39 0.64 -12.79
N GLY A 199 -23.30 1.10 -11.93
CA GLY A 199 -23.83 2.46 -11.99
C GLY A 199 -22.74 3.53 -11.90
N LEU A 200 -21.76 3.34 -11.01
CA LEU A 200 -20.59 4.22 -10.92
C LEU A 200 -19.72 4.18 -12.20
N ARG A 201 -19.51 2.99 -12.78
CA ARG A 201 -18.78 2.84 -14.06
C ARG A 201 -19.49 3.56 -15.20
N GLU A 202 -20.80 3.41 -15.32
CA GLU A 202 -21.60 4.08 -16.34
C GLU A 202 -21.57 5.60 -16.19
N ARG A 203 -21.69 6.10 -14.95
CA ARG A 203 -21.55 7.53 -14.66
C ARG A 203 -20.16 8.04 -15.02
N SER A 204 -19.11 7.33 -14.63
CA SER A 204 -17.73 7.68 -14.98
C SER A 204 -17.48 7.74 -16.49
N ALA A 205 -18.09 6.82 -17.25
CA ALA A 205 -18.00 6.80 -18.72
C ALA A 205 -18.71 7.99 -19.39
N LYS A 206 -19.78 8.51 -18.78
CA LYS A 206 -20.51 9.70 -19.28
C LYS A 206 -19.79 11.02 -18.98
N MET A 207 -18.81 11.01 -18.09
CA MET A 207 -17.98 12.17 -17.73
C MET A 207 -16.72 12.30 -18.61
N ALA A 208 -16.44 11.31 -19.45
CA ALA A 208 -15.26 11.24 -20.31
C ALA A 208 -15.44 12.04 -21.61
#